data_AF-A0A0B6YB33-F1
#
_entry.id   AF-A0A0B6YB33-F1
#
_cell.length_a   1.000
_cell.length_b   1.000
_cell.length_c   1.000
_cell.angle_alpha   90.00
_cell.angle_beta   90.00
_cell.angle_gamma   90.00
#
_symmetry.space_group_name_H-M   'P 1'
#
loop_
_entity.id
_entity.type
_entity.pdbx_description
1 polymer ?
#
loop_
_entity_poly.entity_id
_entity_poly.type
_entity_poly.pdbx_seq_one_letter_code
_entity_poly.pdbx_strand_id
1 'polypeptide(L)'
;LSIKQLPDGAHGVSVQDQVNIKVQDEEDASLFFDDRTRRIDFVLVHKKDSNAEDEMRKQAWRRNFQENLLKEGLQLETAEREYDKDEKTYYTKVHAPWDILAKYAEVMNLKMPMAENDIIHT
;
A
#
# COMPACT_ATOMS: atom_id res chain seq x y z
N LEU A 1 -15.01 -29.42 -47.64
CA LEU A 1 -14.16 -28.27 -47.98
C LEU A 1 -14.78 -27.02 -47.39
N SER A 2 -14.29 -26.58 -46.23
CA SER A 2 -14.42 -25.18 -45.78
C SER A 2 -13.43 -24.98 -44.65
N ILE A 3 -12.23 -24.52 -45.01
CA ILE A 3 -11.22 -24.04 -44.06
C ILE A 3 -11.61 -22.61 -43.72
N LYS A 4 -11.97 -22.32 -42.47
CA LYS A 4 -12.11 -20.94 -41.99
C LYS A 4 -10.71 -20.47 -41.63
N GLN A 5 -10.19 -19.53 -42.40
CA GLN A 5 -8.93 -18.85 -42.17
C GLN A 5 -9.10 -17.87 -41.00
N LEU A 6 -8.24 -17.97 -39.99
CA LEU A 6 -8.16 -17.01 -38.88
C LEU A 6 -7.43 -15.74 -39.35
N PRO A 7 -7.75 -14.56 -38.80
CA PRO A 7 -7.08 -13.31 -39.18
C PRO A 7 -5.62 -13.30 -38.70
N ASP A 8 -4.71 -13.02 -39.62
CA ASP A 8 -3.29 -12.80 -39.37
C ASP A 8 -3.11 -11.51 -38.56
N GLY A 9 -2.68 -11.63 -37.30
CA GLY A 9 -2.38 -10.46 -36.47
C GLY A 9 -2.43 -10.63 -34.95
N ALA A 10 -2.84 -11.79 -34.43
CA ALA A 10 -2.69 -12.06 -33.00
C ALA A 10 -1.21 -12.39 -32.71
N HIS A 11 -0.39 -11.37 -32.46
CA HIS A 11 0.86 -11.55 -31.73
C HIS A 11 0.48 -12.13 -30.37
N GLY A 12 0.61 -13.45 -30.23
CA GLY A 12 0.36 -14.16 -29.00
C GLY A 12 1.27 -13.60 -27.92
N VAL A 13 0.69 -13.03 -26.87
CA VAL A 13 1.43 -12.63 -25.67
C VAL A 13 2.12 -13.90 -25.14
N SER A 14 3.45 -13.91 -25.15
CA SER A 14 4.25 -15.06 -24.72
C SER A 14 3.89 -15.42 -23.28
N VAL A 15 3.94 -16.71 -22.93
CA VAL A 15 3.73 -17.15 -21.55
C VAL A 15 4.69 -16.44 -20.60
N GLN A 16 5.91 -16.14 -21.04
CA GLN A 16 6.88 -15.35 -20.27
C GLN A 16 6.43 -13.89 -20.08
N ASP A 17 5.83 -13.27 -21.09
CA ASP A 17 5.30 -11.91 -20.99
C ASP A 17 4.07 -11.86 -20.07
N GLN A 18 3.20 -12.88 -20.11
CA GLN A 18 2.06 -12.98 -19.18
C GLN A 18 2.51 -13.18 -17.73
N VAL A 19 3.60 -13.93 -17.51
CA VAL A 19 4.19 -14.11 -16.18
C VAL A 19 4.85 -12.81 -15.72
N ASN A 20 5.58 -12.10 -16.59
CA ASN A 20 6.22 -10.83 -16.23
C ASN A 20 5.21 -9.73 -15.90
N ILE A 21 4.13 -9.62 -16.69
CA ILE A 21 3.04 -8.66 -16.44
C ILE A 21 2.34 -8.98 -15.11
N LYS A 22 2.04 -10.26 -14.83
CA LYS A 22 1.44 -10.66 -13.54
C LYS A 22 2.32 -10.38 -12.34
N VAL A 23 3.63 -10.65 -12.42
CA VAL A 23 4.56 -10.41 -11.32
C VAL A 23 4.66 -8.91 -11.02
N GLN A 24 4.71 -8.08 -12.05
CA GLN A 24 4.79 -6.63 -11.89
C GLN A 24 3.47 -6.04 -11.33
N ASP A 25 2.32 -6.52 -11.82
CA ASP A 25 1.00 -6.12 -11.30
C ASP A 25 0.80 -6.54 -9.83
N GLU A 26 1.40 -7.65 -9.39
CA GLU A 26 1.36 -8.11 -8.00
C GLU A 26 2.32 -7.34 -7.08
N GLU A 27 3.52 -7.01 -7.55
CA GLU A 27 4.47 -6.16 -6.82
C GLU A 27 3.90 -4.75 -6.62
N ASP A 28 3.31 -4.16 -7.66
CA ASP A 28 2.65 -2.86 -7.56
C ASP A 28 1.43 -2.93 -6.63
N ALA A 29 0.63 -4.01 -6.67
CA ALA A 29 -0.51 -4.18 -5.78
C ALA A 29 -0.10 -4.26 -4.29
N SER A 30 1.11 -4.72 -3.98
CA SER A 30 1.61 -4.80 -2.59
C SER A 30 1.81 -3.43 -1.93
N LEU A 31 1.93 -2.37 -2.73
CA LEU A 31 2.11 -0.98 -2.28
C LEU A 31 0.79 -0.28 -1.95
N PHE A 32 -0.34 -0.97 -2.11
CA PHE A 32 -1.67 -0.41 -1.87
C PHE A 32 -2.41 -1.16 -0.76
N PHE A 33 -3.45 -0.51 -0.25
CA PHE A 33 -4.49 -1.17 0.52
C PHE A 33 -5.15 -2.25 -0.33
N ASP A 34 -5.91 -3.15 0.29
CA ASP A 34 -6.49 -4.30 -0.42
C ASP A 34 -7.53 -3.86 -1.48
N ASP A 35 -8.01 -2.61 -1.40
CA ASP A 35 -8.83 -1.96 -2.42
C ASP A 35 -8.07 -1.51 -3.68
N ARG A 36 -6.74 -1.68 -3.71
CA ARG A 36 -5.82 -1.29 -4.80
C ARG A 36 -5.89 0.18 -5.22
N THR A 37 -6.45 1.05 -4.39
CA THR A 37 -6.65 2.46 -4.71
C THR A 37 -5.76 3.34 -3.86
N ARG A 38 -5.65 3.05 -2.57
CA ARG A 38 -4.89 3.87 -1.62
C ARG A 38 -3.48 3.35 -1.45
N ARG A 39 -2.48 4.19 -1.73
CA ARG A 39 -1.07 3.83 -1.51
C ARG A 39 -0.75 3.77 -0.01
N ILE A 40 0.06 2.81 0.37
CA ILE A 40 0.57 2.69 1.73
C ILE A 40 1.70 3.70 1.93
N ASP A 41 1.54 4.62 2.88
CA ASP A 41 2.59 5.56 3.28
C ASP A 41 3.46 4.98 4.40
N PHE A 42 2.82 4.32 5.38
CA PHE A 42 3.49 3.67 6.50
C PHE A 42 2.86 2.31 6.84
N VAL A 43 3.66 1.44 7.46
CA VAL A 43 3.20 0.18 8.05
C VAL A 43 3.56 0.18 9.54
N LEU A 44 2.55 0.06 10.39
CA LEU A 44 2.73 -0.16 11.83
C LEU A 44 2.82 -1.66 12.09
N VAL A 45 3.79 -2.06 12.92
CA VAL A 45 4.01 -3.47 13.26
C VAL A 45 3.99 -3.61 14.77
N HIS A 46 3.26 -4.60 15.28
CA HIS A 46 3.34 -4.96 16.70
C HIS A 46 3.32 -6.46 16.90
N LYS A 47 3.86 -6.90 18.03
CA LYS A 47 3.78 -8.29 18.49
C LYS A 47 2.83 -8.41 19.68
N LYS A 48 2.11 -9.53 19.77
CA LYS A 48 1.35 -9.88 20.97
C LYS A 48 2.31 -10.25 22.10
N ASP A 49 2.12 -9.64 23.25
CA ASP A 49 2.87 -10.00 24.44
C ASP A 49 2.40 -11.37 24.97
N SER A 50 3.34 -12.12 25.55
CA SER A 50 3.01 -13.41 26.17
C SER A 50 2.46 -13.21 27.59
N ASN A 51 2.77 -12.09 28.23
CA ASN A 51 2.15 -11.68 29.49
C ASN A 51 0.77 -11.01 29.21
N ALA A 52 -0.29 -11.57 29.78
CA ALA A 52 -1.66 -11.10 29.56
C ALA A 52 -1.92 -9.69 30.08
N GLU A 53 -1.30 -9.29 31.21
CA GLU A 53 -1.51 -7.96 31.80
C GLU A 53 -0.85 -6.87 30.93
N ASP A 54 0.39 -7.12 30.50
CA ASP A 54 1.10 -6.24 29.58
C ASP A 54 0.40 -6.17 28.22
N GLU A 55 -0.11 -7.29 27.72
CA GLU A 55 -0.85 -7.33 26.47
C GLU A 55 -2.14 -6.50 26.54
N MET A 56 -2.90 -6.59 27.65
CA MET A 56 -4.11 -5.80 27.85
C MET A 56 -3.79 -4.29 27.86
N ARG A 57 -2.73 -3.88 28.57
CA ARG A 57 -2.29 -2.48 28.60
C ARG A 57 -1.84 -1.99 27.23
N LYS A 58 -1.02 -2.77 26.53
CA LYS A 58 -0.54 -2.44 25.17
C LYS A 58 -1.70 -2.40 24.18
N GLN A 59 -2.68 -3.29 24.30
CA GLN A 59 -3.89 -3.27 23.46
C GLN A 59 -4.68 -1.98 23.63
N ALA A 60 -4.86 -1.50 24.87
CA ALA A 60 -5.53 -0.23 25.12
C ALA A 60 -4.77 0.96 24.50
N TRP A 61 -3.44 0.97 24.62
CA TRP A 61 -2.61 2.01 24.00
C TRP A 61 -2.66 1.97 22.47
N ARG A 62 -2.60 0.78 21.87
CA ARG A 62 -2.72 0.61 20.41
C ARG A 62 -4.07 1.11 19.91
N ARG A 63 -5.17 0.76 20.60
CA ARG A 63 -6.51 1.24 20.25
C ARG A 63 -6.58 2.76 20.30
N ASN A 64 -6.14 3.38 21.40
CA ASN A 64 -6.17 4.83 21.55
C ASN A 64 -5.31 5.53 20.48
N PHE A 65 -4.13 4.98 20.16
CA PHE A 65 -3.26 5.51 19.13
C PHE A 65 -3.92 5.45 17.74
N GLN A 66 -4.49 4.30 17.36
CA GLN A 66 -5.20 4.14 16.08
C GLN A 66 -6.43 5.04 15.98
N GLU A 67 -7.22 5.16 17.05
CA GLU A 67 -8.35 6.10 17.10
C GLU A 67 -7.89 7.55 16.89
N ASN A 68 -6.74 7.94 17.45
CA ASN A 68 -6.20 9.27 17.24
C ASN A 68 -5.72 9.47 15.79
N LEU A 69 -5.08 8.47 15.17
CA LEU A 69 -4.72 8.55 13.74
C LEU A 69 -5.96 8.76 12.85
N LEU A 70 -7.04 8.03 13.13
CA LEU A 70 -8.31 8.19 12.41
C LEU A 70 -8.91 9.58 12.63
N LYS A 71 -8.85 10.12 13.86
CA LYS A 71 -9.32 11.48 14.18
C LYS A 71 -8.53 12.57 13.47
N GLU A 72 -7.23 12.39 13.29
CA GLU A 72 -6.38 13.30 12.49
C GLU A 72 -6.59 13.15 10.98
N GLY A 73 -7.47 12.25 10.54
CA GLY A 73 -7.86 12.07 9.15
C GLY A 73 -7.03 11.06 8.36
N LEU A 74 -6.14 10.32 9.02
CA LEU A 74 -5.43 9.20 8.40
C LEU A 74 -6.36 8.00 8.22
N GLN A 75 -6.03 7.14 7.27
CA GLN A 75 -6.79 5.95 6.95
C GLN A 75 -5.98 4.70 7.29
N LEU A 76 -6.62 3.71 7.93
CA LEU A 76 -5.97 2.51 8.43
C LEU A 76 -6.62 1.25 7.83
N GLU A 77 -5.81 0.24 7.56
CA GLU A 77 -6.24 -1.11 7.19
C GLU A 77 -5.43 -2.13 8.01
N THR A 78 -6.11 -2.94 8.81
CA THR A 78 -5.44 -4.03 9.55
C THR A 78 -5.29 -5.22 8.61
N ALA A 79 -4.05 -5.63 8.36
CA ALA A 79 -3.76 -6.79 7.56
C ALA A 79 -3.59 -8.01 8.46
N GLU A 80 -4.49 -8.98 8.34
CA GLU A 80 -4.28 -10.33 8.85
C GLU A 80 -3.55 -11.11 7.76
N ARG A 81 -2.26 -11.41 7.96
CA ARG A 81 -1.53 -12.29 7.05
C ARG A 81 -1.28 -13.63 7.74
N GLU A 82 -1.81 -14.69 7.16
CA GLU A 82 -1.56 -16.08 7.54
C GLU A 82 -0.09 -16.52 7.34
N TYR A 83 0.74 -15.68 6.71
CA TYR A 83 2.12 -16.00 6.34
C TYR A 83 3.13 -15.81 7.48
N ASP A 84 2.72 -15.25 8.63
CA ASP A 84 3.62 -15.07 9.76
C ASP A 84 3.86 -16.40 10.48
N LYS A 85 5.07 -16.94 10.29
CA LYS A 85 5.57 -18.12 11.01
C LYS A 85 5.46 -18.01 12.54
N ASP A 86 5.40 -16.78 13.06
CA ASP A 86 5.38 -16.49 14.50
C ASP A 86 3.96 -16.36 15.09
N GLU A 87 2.88 -16.38 14.28
CA GLU A 87 1.44 -16.23 14.65
C GLU A 87 1.10 -15.06 15.61
N LYS A 88 2.04 -14.15 15.87
CA LYS A 88 1.94 -13.10 16.90
C LYS A 88 2.31 -11.72 16.39
N THR A 89 2.66 -11.58 15.12
CA THR A 89 2.97 -10.28 14.50
C THR A 89 1.72 -9.77 13.79
N TYR A 90 1.47 -8.48 13.92
CA TYR A 90 0.30 -7.81 13.34
C TYR A 90 0.76 -6.57 12.60
N TYR A 91 0.11 -6.32 11.46
CA TYR A 91 0.43 -5.22 10.58
C TYR A 91 -0.79 -4.31 10.41
N THR A 92 -0.59 -3.00 10.50
CA THR A 92 -1.58 -2.00 10.15
C THR A 92 -1.01 -1.11 9.06
N LYS A 93 -1.60 -1.13 7.88
CA LYS A 93 -1.26 -0.22 6.78
C LYS A 93 -1.85 1.16 7.08
N VAL A 94 -1.13 2.21 6.75
CA VAL A 94 -1.53 3.60 6.95
C VAL A 94 -1.45 4.33 5.62
N HIS A 95 -2.52 5.06 5.30
CA HIS A 95 -2.59 5.95 4.15
C HIS A 95 -2.92 7.38 4.63
N ALA A 96 -2.21 8.36 4.09
CA ALA A 96 -2.45 9.78 4.29
C ALA A 96 -3.17 10.36 3.07
N PRO A 97 -4.45 10.76 3.20
CA PRO A 97 -5.16 11.43 2.12
C PRO A 97 -4.49 12.73 1.71
N TRP A 98 -4.68 13.14 0.45
CA TRP A 98 -4.07 14.35 -0.11
C TRP A 98 -4.32 15.60 0.75
N ASP A 99 -5.54 15.80 1.23
CA ASP A 99 -5.88 16.98 2.03
C ASP A 99 -5.10 17.03 3.36
N ILE A 100 -4.81 15.87 3.94
CA ILE A 100 -3.98 15.76 5.12
C ILE A 100 -2.52 16.08 4.77
N LEU A 101 -1.98 15.49 3.71
CA LEU A 101 -0.63 15.78 3.24
C LEU A 101 -0.44 17.27 2.94
N ALA A 102 -1.39 17.89 2.21
CA ALA A 102 -1.35 19.30 1.85
C ALA A 102 -1.37 20.21 3.09
N LYS A 103 -2.29 19.97 4.03
CA LYS A 103 -2.38 20.71 5.29
C LYS A 103 -1.06 20.67 6.06
N TYR A 104 -0.48 19.48 6.23
CA TYR A 104 0.77 19.36 6.98
C TYR A 104 1.99 19.86 6.18
N ALA A 105 2.00 19.76 4.85
CA ALA A 105 3.04 20.34 4.01
C ALA A 105 3.10 21.87 4.13
N GLU A 106 1.94 22.53 4.20
CA GLU A 106 1.83 23.97 4.45
C GLU A 106 2.42 24.35 5.81
N VAL A 107 2.02 23.65 6.88
CA VAL A 107 2.54 23.88 8.24
C VAL A 107 4.05 23.61 8.33
N MET A 108 4.54 22.59 7.63
CA MET A 108 5.96 22.23 7.58
C MET A 108 6.79 23.10 6.64
N ASN A 109 6.18 24.01 5.88
CA ASN A 109 6.83 24.82 4.84
C ASN A 109 7.63 23.98 3.84
N LEU A 110 7.05 22.86 3.38
CA LEU A 110 7.69 22.02 2.35
C LEU A 110 7.77 22.80 1.04
N LYS A 111 8.97 22.85 0.46
CA LYS A 111 9.20 23.47 -0.85
C LYS A 111 8.96 22.44 -1.95
N MET A 112 8.06 22.77 -2.87
CA MET A 112 7.82 22.00 -4.08
C MET A 112 8.29 22.77 -5.31
N PRO A 113 8.78 22.08 -6.35
CA PRO A 113 9.04 22.72 -7.63
C PRO A 113 7.74 23.33 -8.18
N MET A 114 7.79 24.61 -8.55
CA MET A 114 6.63 25.34 -9.09
C MET A 114 6.52 25.23 -10.62
N ALA A 115 7.55 24.69 -11.27
CA ALA A 115 7.64 24.47 -12.70
C ALA A 115 8.38 23.16 -12.97
N GLU A 116 8.12 22.57 -14.13
CA GLU A 116 8.90 21.44 -14.64
C GLU A 116 10.36 21.89 -14.89
N ASN A 117 11.29 20.93 -14.87
CA ASN A 117 12.69 21.24 -15.17
C ASN A 117 12.82 21.59 -16.65
N ASP A 118 13.03 22.87 -16.97
CA ASP A 118 13.29 23.37 -18.33
C ASP A 118 14.66 22.95 -18.91
N ILE A 119 15.35 22.00 -18.26
CA ILE A 119 16.67 21.52 -18.68
C ILE A 119 16.45 20.46 -19.77
N ILE A 120 16.54 20.89 -21.02
CA ILE A 120 16.52 19.97 -22.17
C ILE A 120 17.84 19.17 -22.15
N HIS A 121 17.77 17.88 -21.84
CA HIS A 121 18.89 16.97 -22.08
C HIS A 121 19.05 16.80 -23.60
N THR A 122 20.09 17.44 -24.15
CA THR A 122 20.54 17.26 -25.54
C THR A 122 21.45 16.04 -25.64
#